data_AF-A0A5B2VRS2-F1
#
_entry.id   AF-A0A5B2VRS2-F1
#
_cell.length_a   1.000
_cell.length_b   1.000
_cell.length_c   1.000
_cell.angle_alpha   90.00
_cell.angle_beta   90.00
_cell.angle_gamma   90.00
#
_symmetry.space_group_name_H-M   'P 1'
#
loop_
_entity.id
_entity.type
_entity.pdbx_description
1 polymer ?
#
loop_
_entity_poly.entity_id
_entity_poly.type
_entity_poly.pdbx_seq_one_letter_code
_entity_poly.pdbx_strand_id
1 'polypeptide(L)'
;MQKCSGAIMAPLHFTFQDMLFFVTYSNLKCHDMTTLLHNTFCNASLLAGLVFLFMGYFIRRYPPKSLKTWYGYRSFYSTQNIDTWHAANGYAAHISRRIGILLLVFGVVCGLVFEKQTELFFYVTISPVVIGSLYMVGYTEWKLGQDFDEEGNKREAEETTNPIK
;
A
#
# COMPACT_ATOMS: atom_id res chain seq x y z
N MET A 1 5.01 23.40 17.25
CA MET A 1 4.84 22.94 18.65
C MET A 1 4.68 21.42 18.65
N GLN A 2 5.77 20.67 18.81
CA GLN A 2 5.72 19.24 19.10
C GLN A 2 6.63 18.96 20.30
N LYS A 3 6.06 18.22 21.25
CA LYS A 3 6.52 18.01 22.61
C LYS A 3 7.63 16.95 22.62
N CYS A 4 8.89 17.37 22.76
CA CYS A 4 9.99 16.44 23.05
C CYS A 4 10.01 16.13 24.54
N SER A 5 9.64 14.87 24.87
CA SER A 5 9.70 14.31 26.22
C SER A 5 11.14 14.29 26.73
N GLY A 6 11.31 14.65 28.01
CA GLY A 6 12.60 14.95 28.60
C GLY A 6 13.57 13.77 28.69
N ALA A 7 14.82 14.04 28.36
CA ALA A 7 15.98 13.43 28.99
C ALA A 7 16.62 14.50 29.88
N ILE A 8 16.35 14.43 31.18
CA ILE A 8 17.05 15.23 32.19
C ILE A 8 18.43 14.58 32.35
N MET A 9 19.46 15.20 31.78
CA MET A 9 20.86 14.89 32.10
C MET A 9 21.47 16.11 32.79
N ALA A 10 21.86 15.93 34.05
CA ALA A 10 22.35 16.98 34.93
C ALA A 10 23.62 17.67 34.37
N PRO A 11 23.86 18.95 34.71
CA PRO A 11 24.89 19.77 34.07
C PRO A 11 26.22 19.63 34.82
N LEU A 12 27.26 19.17 34.11
CA LEU A 12 28.63 19.52 34.46
C LEU A 12 29.39 19.78 33.17
N HIS A 13 29.65 21.07 32.92
CA HIS A 13 30.42 21.64 31.80
C HIS A 13 29.84 21.38 30.39
N PHE A 14 28.74 22.06 30.06
CA PHE A 14 28.32 22.23 28.67
C PHE A 14 29.12 23.39 28.06
N THR A 15 30.14 23.09 27.26
CA THR A 15 31.02 24.12 26.68
C THR A 15 30.39 24.70 25.41
N PHE A 16 30.77 25.93 25.03
CA PHE A 16 30.32 26.57 23.78
C PHE A 16 30.61 25.70 22.53
N GLN A 17 31.66 24.87 22.61
CA GLN A 17 32.02 23.87 21.61
C GLN A 17 30.97 22.77 21.45
N ASP A 18 30.36 22.31 22.55
CA ASP A 18 29.34 21.25 22.54
C ASP A 18 28.02 21.74 21.94
N MET A 19 27.69 23.02 22.16
CA MET A 19 26.52 23.66 21.53
C MET A 19 26.71 23.81 20.02
N LEU A 20 27.91 24.23 19.58
CA LEU A 20 28.24 24.30 18.16
C LEU A 20 28.25 22.92 17.51
N PHE A 21 28.76 21.89 18.19
CA PHE A 21 28.72 20.51 17.70
C PHE A 21 27.29 19.98 17.61
N PHE A 22 26.43 20.25 18.60
CA PHE A 22 25.03 19.84 18.54
C PHE A 22 24.25 20.59 17.46
N VAL A 23 24.47 21.89 17.28
CA VAL A 23 23.83 22.69 16.22
C VAL A 23 24.33 22.27 14.85
N THR A 24 25.64 22.07 14.66
CA THR A 24 26.19 21.60 13.38
C THR A 24 25.78 20.16 13.09
N TYR A 25 25.80 19.25 14.07
CA TYR A 25 25.29 17.89 13.91
C TYR A 25 23.80 17.87 13.58
N SER A 26 22.99 18.71 14.24
CA SER A 26 21.57 18.84 13.94
C SER A 26 21.32 19.39 12.53
N ASN A 27 22.09 20.41 12.10
CA ASN A 27 21.97 21.00 10.76
C ASN A 27 22.52 20.06 9.66
N LEU A 28 23.63 19.37 9.91
CA LEU A 28 24.24 18.40 8.99
C LEU A 28 23.31 17.20 8.80
N LYS A 29 22.75 16.67 9.89
CA LYS A 29 21.79 15.56 9.85
C LYS A 29 20.47 15.94 9.16
N CYS A 30 20.03 17.19 9.33
CA CYS A 30 18.84 17.70 8.64
C CYS A 30 19.10 17.87 7.12
N HIS A 31 20.26 18.40 6.74
CA HIS A 31 20.68 18.54 5.34
C HIS A 31 20.86 17.18 4.63
N ASP A 32 21.44 16.20 5.31
CA ASP A 32 21.61 14.85 4.73
C ASP A 32 20.26 14.14 4.55
N MET A 33 19.36 14.26 5.54
CA MET A 33 18.02 13.67 5.48
C MET A 33 17.16 14.27 4.36
N THR A 34 17.25 15.58 4.11
CA THR A 34 16.51 16.23 3.01
C THR A 34 17.04 15.85 1.63
N THR A 35 18.33 15.52 1.53
CA THR A 35 18.97 15.08 0.29
C THR A 35 18.55 13.66 -0.11
N LEU A 36 18.37 12.75 0.87
CA LEU A 36 17.83 11.41 0.62
C LEU A 36 16.35 11.42 0.22
N LEU A 37 15.55 12.28 0.86
CA LEU A 37 14.12 12.42 0.57
C LEU A 37 13.84 13.03 -0.81
N HIS A 38 14.72 13.90 -1.31
CA HIS A 38 14.62 14.50 -2.65
C HIS A 38 15.14 13.62 -3.79
N ASN A 39 15.56 12.39 -3.50
CA ASN A 39 15.99 11.45 -4.52
C ASN A 39 14.77 10.92 -5.31
N THR A 40 14.87 10.83 -6.63
CA THR A 40 13.82 10.31 -7.52
C THR A 40 13.50 8.83 -7.27
N PHE A 41 14.42 8.09 -6.64
CA PHE A 41 14.14 6.73 -6.13
C PHE A 41 13.25 6.72 -4.87
N CYS A 42 13.06 7.85 -4.19
CA CYS A 42 12.07 8.00 -3.13
C CYS A 42 10.75 8.50 -3.72
N ASN A 43 9.96 7.60 -4.31
CA ASN A 43 8.70 7.98 -4.96
C ASN A 43 7.49 7.15 -4.52
N ALA A 44 6.30 7.73 -4.73
CA ALA A 44 5.04 7.17 -4.26
C ALA A 44 4.73 5.81 -4.88
N SER A 45 5.04 5.61 -6.17
CA SER A 45 4.83 4.34 -6.87
C SER A 45 5.67 3.21 -6.27
N LEU A 46 6.94 3.46 -5.94
CA LEU A 46 7.81 2.45 -5.31
C LEU A 46 7.31 2.08 -3.91
N LEU A 47 7.03 3.09 -3.08
CA LEU A 47 6.56 2.86 -1.72
C LEU A 47 5.22 2.13 -1.70
N ALA A 48 4.25 2.59 -2.50
CA ALA A 48 2.97 1.92 -2.64
C ALA A 48 3.14 0.51 -3.21
N GLY A 49 3.97 0.34 -4.25
CA GLY A 49 4.26 -0.95 -4.87
C GLY A 49 4.77 -1.98 -3.86
N LEU A 50 5.68 -1.58 -2.97
CA LEU A 50 6.16 -2.44 -1.87
C LEU A 50 5.02 -2.83 -0.92
N VAL A 51 4.18 -1.88 -0.51
CA VAL A 51 3.06 -2.13 0.40
C VAL A 51 2.02 -3.06 -0.24
N PHE A 52 1.62 -2.81 -1.48
CA PHE A 52 0.68 -3.66 -2.23
C PHE A 52 1.25 -5.07 -2.42
N LEU A 53 2.52 -5.19 -2.83
CA LEU A 53 3.16 -6.48 -3.01
C LEU A 53 3.25 -7.25 -1.68
N PHE A 54 3.66 -6.60 -0.61
CA PHE A 54 3.75 -7.18 0.72
C PHE A 54 2.38 -7.64 1.22
N MET A 55 1.35 -6.79 1.13
CA MET A 55 -0.01 -7.12 1.58
C MET A 55 -0.61 -8.26 0.75
N GLY A 56 -0.47 -8.22 -0.58
CA GLY A 56 -0.94 -9.29 -1.46
C GLY A 56 -0.20 -10.62 -1.25
N TYR A 57 1.07 -10.58 -0.86
CA TYR A 57 1.80 -11.78 -0.45
C TYR A 57 1.33 -12.27 0.93
N PHE A 58 1.23 -11.38 1.92
CA PHE A 58 0.85 -11.67 3.29
C PHE A 58 -0.55 -12.29 3.36
N ILE A 59 -1.57 -11.68 2.74
CA ILE A 59 -2.94 -12.19 2.73
C ILE A 59 -3.03 -13.54 2.01
N ARG A 60 -2.27 -13.75 0.93
CA ARG A 60 -2.25 -15.05 0.25
C ARG A 60 -1.60 -16.14 1.10
N ARG A 61 -0.55 -15.79 1.85
CA ARG A 61 0.21 -16.74 2.68
C ARG A 61 -0.49 -17.07 4.00
N TYR A 62 -1.20 -16.09 4.54
CA TYR A 62 -1.97 -16.16 5.78
C TYR A 62 -3.39 -15.64 5.51
N PRO A 63 -4.23 -16.43 4.82
CA PRO A 63 -5.59 -16.01 4.51
C PRO A 63 -6.39 -15.76 5.80
N PRO A 64 -7.17 -14.68 5.87
CA PRO A 64 -7.95 -14.36 7.06
C PRO A 64 -9.03 -15.42 7.26
N LYS A 65 -8.94 -16.15 8.39
CA LYS A 65 -9.77 -17.34 8.65
C LYS A 65 -11.20 -17.04 9.11
N SER A 66 -11.47 -15.80 9.53
CA SER A 66 -12.78 -15.41 10.05
C SER A 66 -13.10 -13.95 9.75
N LEU A 67 -14.40 -13.64 9.72
CA LEU A 67 -14.92 -12.28 9.55
C LEU A 67 -14.48 -11.31 10.65
N LYS A 68 -14.08 -11.81 11.83
CA LYS A 68 -13.62 -11.00 12.98
C LYS A 68 -12.14 -10.62 12.90
N THR A 69 -11.42 -11.06 11.87
CA THR A 69 -9.98 -10.78 11.69
C THR A 69 -9.74 -9.28 11.45
N TRP A 70 -8.75 -8.68 12.10
CA TRP A 70 -8.49 -7.23 11.98
C TRP A 70 -7.95 -6.79 10.61
N TYR A 71 -7.43 -7.73 9.80
CA TYR A 71 -6.92 -7.49 8.45
C TYR A 71 -7.76 -8.20 7.39
N GLY A 72 -7.63 -7.73 6.15
CA GLY A 72 -8.32 -8.27 4.97
C GLY A 72 -9.12 -7.21 4.23
N TYR A 73 -9.48 -7.52 2.99
CA TYR A 73 -10.38 -6.71 2.19
C TYR A 73 -11.79 -6.76 2.78
N ARG A 74 -12.39 -5.58 2.99
CA ARG A 74 -13.72 -5.39 3.60
C ARG A 74 -14.55 -4.47 2.72
N SER A 75 -15.70 -4.99 2.34
CA SER A 75 -16.79 -4.34 1.63
C SER A 75 -18.11 -4.98 2.07
N PHE A 76 -19.23 -4.29 1.83
CA PHE A 76 -20.56 -4.80 2.21
C PHE A 76 -20.80 -6.23 1.71
N TYR A 77 -20.51 -6.50 0.43
CA TYR A 77 -20.65 -7.83 -0.18
C TYR A 77 -19.64 -8.86 0.36
N SER A 78 -18.38 -8.47 0.55
CA SER A 78 -17.35 -9.41 1.04
C SER A 78 -17.54 -9.89 2.48
N THR A 79 -18.39 -9.21 3.27
CA THR A 79 -18.58 -9.53 4.70
C THR A 79 -19.88 -10.27 5.01
N GLN A 80 -20.67 -10.66 4.00
CA GLN A 80 -21.95 -11.33 4.20
C GLN A 80 -21.80 -12.72 4.81
N ASN A 81 -20.85 -13.52 4.32
CA ASN A 81 -20.56 -14.85 4.85
C ASN A 81 -19.07 -15.18 4.74
N ILE A 82 -18.70 -16.37 5.23
CA ILE A 82 -17.31 -16.79 5.25
C ILE A 82 -16.76 -17.10 3.85
N ASP A 83 -17.62 -17.52 2.93
CA ASP A 83 -17.23 -17.88 1.56
C ASP A 83 -16.94 -16.64 0.72
N THR A 84 -17.81 -15.62 0.78
CA THR A 84 -17.61 -14.31 0.14
C THR A 84 -16.38 -13.61 0.73
N TRP A 85 -16.16 -13.75 2.04
CA TRP A 85 -14.97 -13.24 2.72
C TRP A 85 -13.68 -13.86 2.17
N HIS A 86 -13.65 -15.19 2.03
CA HIS A 86 -12.49 -15.90 1.50
C HIS A 86 -12.26 -15.60 0.01
N ALA A 87 -13.31 -15.55 -0.79
CA ALA A 87 -13.23 -15.23 -2.21
C ALA A 87 -12.70 -13.80 -2.44
N ALA A 88 -13.31 -12.81 -1.79
CA ALA A 88 -12.91 -11.41 -1.91
C ALA A 88 -11.46 -11.18 -1.48
N ASN A 89 -11.04 -11.75 -0.34
CA ASN A 89 -9.66 -11.65 0.12
C ASN A 89 -8.68 -12.39 -0.81
N GLY A 90 -9.10 -13.49 -1.43
CA GLY A 90 -8.33 -14.19 -2.45
C GLY A 90 -8.12 -13.34 -3.71
N TYR A 91 -9.18 -12.72 -4.22
CA TYR A 91 -9.14 -11.84 -5.39
C TYR A 91 -8.33 -10.58 -5.13
N ALA A 92 -8.58 -9.90 -4.01
CA ALA A 92 -7.84 -8.73 -3.59
C ALA A 92 -6.33 -9.04 -3.42
N ALA A 93 -5.97 -10.16 -2.78
CA ALA A 93 -4.56 -10.54 -2.61
C ALA A 93 -3.86 -10.79 -3.96
N HIS A 94 -4.56 -11.43 -4.90
CA HIS A 94 -4.02 -11.71 -6.23
C HIS A 94 -3.83 -10.42 -7.06
N ILE A 95 -4.82 -9.53 -7.08
CA ILE A 95 -4.74 -8.26 -7.82
C ILE A 95 -3.74 -7.30 -7.17
N SER A 96 -3.75 -7.19 -5.84
CA SER A 96 -2.81 -6.39 -5.06
C SER A 96 -1.35 -6.75 -5.39
N ARG A 97 -1.02 -8.03 -5.50
CA ARG A 97 0.31 -8.49 -5.93
C ARG A 97 0.68 -8.01 -7.34
N ARG A 98 -0.25 -8.13 -8.30
CA ARG A 98 0.00 -7.71 -9.69
C ARG A 98 0.21 -6.20 -9.79
N ILE A 99 -0.65 -5.42 -9.14
CA ILE A 99 -0.51 -3.95 -9.06
C ILE A 99 0.81 -3.59 -8.39
N GLY A 100 1.15 -4.25 -7.28
CA GLY A 100 2.41 -4.02 -6.57
C GLY A 100 3.63 -4.19 -7.47
N ILE A 101 3.70 -5.29 -8.24
CA ILE A 101 4.79 -5.53 -9.19
C ILE A 101 4.82 -4.44 -10.27
N LEU A 102 3.67 -4.09 -10.86
CA LEU A 102 3.59 -3.06 -11.90
C LEU A 102 4.04 -1.69 -11.38
N LEU A 103 3.61 -1.31 -10.18
CA LEU A 103 4.01 -0.05 -9.53
C LEU A 103 5.51 -0.03 -9.19
N LEU A 104 6.10 -1.17 -8.80
CA LEU A 104 7.54 -1.25 -8.56
C LEU A 104 8.33 -1.03 -9.85
N VAL A 105 7.99 -1.76 -10.91
CA VAL A 105 8.65 -1.62 -12.22
C VAL A 105 8.50 -0.18 -12.72
N PHE A 106 7.28 0.37 -12.66
CA PHE A 106 7.00 1.74 -13.08
C PHE A 106 7.78 2.77 -12.25
N GLY A 107 7.79 2.62 -10.92
CA GLY A 107 8.50 3.51 -10.02
C GLY A 107 10.02 3.50 -10.21
N VAL A 108 10.62 2.35 -10.54
CA VAL A 108 12.04 2.27 -10.93
C VAL A 108 12.28 3.01 -12.24
N VAL A 109 11.44 2.79 -13.26
CA VAL A 109 11.54 3.48 -14.55
C VAL A 109 11.43 5.00 -14.37
N CYS A 110 10.49 5.49 -13.57
CA CYS A 110 10.38 6.92 -13.26
C CYS A 110 11.63 7.45 -12.53
N GLY A 111 12.20 6.68 -11.60
CA GLY A 111 13.45 7.06 -10.92
C GLY A 111 14.65 7.21 -11.86
N LEU A 112 14.67 6.45 -12.95
CA LEU A 112 15.71 6.51 -13.98
C LEU A 112 15.49 7.61 -15.02
N VAL A 113 14.23 7.89 -15.37
CA VAL A 113 13.86 8.88 -16.41
C VAL A 113 13.88 10.31 -15.88
N PHE A 114 13.47 10.52 -14.63
CA PHE A 114 13.44 11.84 -14.03
C PHE A 114 14.69 12.07 -13.19
N GLU A 115 15.36 13.20 -13.42
CA GLU A 115 16.56 13.59 -12.65
C GLU A 115 16.21 14.26 -11.31
N LYS A 116 15.02 14.86 -11.20
CA LYS A 116 14.57 15.63 -10.04
C LYS A 116 13.07 15.41 -9.77
N GLN A 117 12.68 15.54 -8.51
CA GLN A 117 11.29 15.52 -8.07
C GLN A 117 10.58 16.83 -8.45
N THR A 118 10.13 16.91 -9.70
CA THR A 118 9.30 18.02 -10.21
C THR A 118 7.81 17.80 -9.88
N GLU A 119 6.97 18.82 -10.02
CA GLU A 119 5.51 18.67 -9.89
C GLU A 119 4.96 17.57 -10.82
N LEU A 120 5.44 17.52 -12.06
CA LEU A 120 5.06 16.47 -13.02
C LEU A 120 5.44 15.07 -12.51
N PHE A 121 6.62 14.91 -11.89
CA PHE A 121 7.06 13.65 -11.32
C PHE A 121 6.09 13.15 -10.23
N PHE A 122 5.60 14.04 -9.36
CA PHE A 122 4.62 13.67 -8.35
C PHE A 122 3.29 13.22 -8.97
N TYR A 123 2.76 13.97 -9.95
CA TYR A 123 1.53 13.55 -10.65
C TYR A 123 1.68 12.21 -11.36
N VAL A 124 2.81 11.98 -12.04
CA VAL A 124 3.11 10.73 -12.76
C VAL A 124 3.26 9.55 -11.82
N THR A 125 3.86 9.73 -10.64
CA THR A 125 4.08 8.64 -9.69
C THR A 125 2.91 8.37 -8.75
N ILE A 126 2.03 9.36 -8.50
CA ILE A 126 0.84 9.20 -7.65
C ILE A 126 -0.37 8.69 -8.45
N SER A 127 -0.57 9.16 -9.68
CA SER A 127 -1.73 8.77 -10.51
C SER A 127 -1.91 7.25 -10.68
N PRO A 128 -0.88 6.43 -11.00
CA PRO A 128 -1.06 4.98 -11.13
C PRO A 128 -1.37 4.31 -9.79
N VAL A 129 -0.97 4.89 -8.66
CA VAL A 129 -1.30 4.36 -7.32
C VAL A 129 -2.80 4.49 -7.07
N VAL A 130 -3.38 5.66 -7.40
CA VAL A 130 -4.82 5.91 -7.26
C VAL A 130 -5.61 5.05 -8.24
N ILE A 131 -5.20 5.00 -9.51
CA ILE A 131 -5.88 4.18 -10.52
C ILE A 131 -5.81 2.69 -10.14
N GLY A 132 -4.64 2.22 -9.70
CA GLY A 132 -4.44 0.85 -9.26
C GLY A 132 -5.30 0.49 -8.05
N SER A 133 -5.38 1.36 -7.04
CA SER A 133 -6.20 1.11 -5.85
C SER A 133 -7.70 1.04 -6.19
N LEU A 134 -8.20 1.95 -7.03
CA LEU A 134 -9.58 1.92 -7.52
C LEU A 134 -9.85 0.67 -8.36
N TYR A 135 -8.91 0.29 -9.24
CA TYR A 135 -9.02 -0.93 -10.03
C TYR A 135 -9.11 -2.18 -9.15
N MET A 136 -8.33 -2.27 -8.07
CA MET A 136 -8.39 -3.40 -7.14
C MET A 136 -9.78 -3.55 -6.52
N VAL A 137 -10.37 -2.45 -6.05
CA VAL A 137 -11.72 -2.45 -5.45
C VAL A 137 -12.76 -2.83 -6.50
N GLY A 138 -12.77 -2.13 -7.64
CA GLY A 138 -13.74 -2.37 -8.71
C GLY A 138 -13.69 -3.80 -9.26
N TYR A 139 -12.50 -4.33 -9.50
CA TYR A 139 -12.33 -5.71 -9.95
C TYR A 139 -12.80 -6.71 -8.90
N THR A 140 -12.47 -6.49 -7.62
CA THR A 140 -12.84 -7.41 -6.53
C THR A 140 -14.36 -7.45 -6.36
N GLU A 141 -15.04 -6.31 -6.33
CA GLU A 141 -16.50 -6.24 -6.24
C GLU A 141 -17.18 -6.83 -7.48
N TRP A 142 -16.69 -6.49 -8.68
CA TRP A 142 -17.24 -7.05 -9.92
C TRP A 142 -17.13 -8.57 -9.96
N LYS A 143 -15.97 -9.12 -9.59
CA LYS A 143 -15.77 -10.57 -9.58
C LYS A 143 -16.60 -11.25 -8.50
N LEU A 144 -16.72 -10.62 -7.33
CA LEU A 144 -17.55 -11.13 -6.25
C LEU A 144 -19.03 -11.17 -6.64
N GLY A 145 -19.55 -10.14 -7.32
CA GLY A 145 -20.93 -10.09 -7.79
C GLY A 145 -21.26 -11.11 -8.89
N GLN A 146 -20.24 -11.61 -9.62
CA GLN A 146 -20.42 -12.73 -10.56
C GLN A 146 -20.50 -14.08 -9.88
N ASP A 147 -19.76 -14.26 -8.79
CA ASP A 147 -19.64 -15.57 -8.15
C ASP A 147 -20.74 -15.77 -7.07
N PHE A 148 -21.29 -14.67 -6.53
CA PHE A 148 -22.25 -14.69 -5.42
C PHE A 148 -23.48 -13.81 -5.68
N ASP A 149 -24.62 -14.20 -5.10
CA ASP A 149 -25.85 -13.41 -5.06
C ASP A 149 -25.82 -12.36 -3.93
N GLU A 150 -26.90 -11.57 -3.78
CA GLU A 150 -26.98 -10.54 -2.73
C GLU A 150 -27.08 -11.11 -1.31
N GLU A 151 -27.39 -12.40 -1.17
CA GLU A 151 -27.48 -13.13 0.10
C GLU A 151 -26.15 -13.82 0.45
N GLY A 152 -25.21 -13.84 -0.48
CA GLY A 152 -23.89 -14.44 -0.37
C GLY A 152 -23.85 -15.91 -0.77
N ASN A 153 -24.93 -16.48 -1.30
CA ASN A 153 -24.90 -17.83 -1.85
C ASN A 153 -24.13 -17.80 -3.17
N LYS A 154 -23.41 -18.88 -3.47
CA LYS A 154 -22.75 -19.02 -4.77
C LYS A 154 -23.84 -19.07 -5.83
N ARG A 155 -23.69 -18.28 -6.88
CA ARG A 155 -24.53 -18.42 -8.07
C ARG A 155 -24.25 -19.81 -8.61
N GLU A 156 -25.29 -20.64 -8.68
CA GLU A 156 -25.20 -21.91 -9.40
C GLU A 156 -24.66 -21.56 -10.78
N ALA A 157 -23.52 -22.17 -11.14
CA ALA A 157 -22.99 -22.01 -12.47
C ALA A 157 -24.18 -22.24 -13.40
N GLU A 158 -24.40 -21.31 -14.31
CA GLU A 158 -25.31 -21.50 -15.43
C GLU A 158 -24.76 -22.74 -16.15
N GLU A 159 -25.22 -23.91 -15.68
CA GLU A 159 -24.96 -25.18 -16.28
C GLU A 159 -25.57 -24.98 -17.65
N THR A 160 -24.72 -25.11 -18.65
CA THR A 160 -25.10 -25.26 -20.03
C THR A 160 -25.82 -26.60 -20.19
N THR A 161 -26.82 -26.88 -19.36
CA THR A 161 -28.00 -27.63 -19.73
C THR A 161 -28.82 -26.73 -20.65
N ASN A 162 -28.30 -26.60 -21.87
CA ASN A 162 -29.18 -26.75 -23.02
C ASN A 162 -29.25 -28.25 -23.35
N PRO A 163 -30.10 -29.07 -22.69
CA PRO A 163 -30.68 -30.17 -23.40
C PRO A 163 -31.82 -29.61 -24.25
N ILE A 164 -32.05 -30.21 -25.43
CA ILE A 164 -33.15 -29.98 -26.39
C ILE A 164 -32.72 -29.00 -27.51
N LYS A 165 -32.55 -29.39 -28.78
CA LYS A 165 -33.09 -30.50 -29.57
C LYS A 165 -32.33 -30.61 -30.88
#